data_AF-A0A1P8RXY7-F1
#
_entry.id   AF-A0A1P8RXY7-F1
#
_cell.length_a   1.000
_cell.length_b   1.000
_cell.length_c   1.000
_cell.angle_alpha   90.00
_cell.angle_beta   90.00
_cell.angle_gamma   90.00
#
_symmetry.space_group_name_H-M   'P 1'
#
loop_
_entity.id
_entity.type
_entity.pdbx_description
1 polymer ?
#
loop_
_entity_poly.entity_id
_entity_poly.type
_entity_poly.pdbx_seq_one_letter_code
_entity_poly.pdbx_strand_id
1 'polypeptide(L)'
;MKFKVLFLLAVIGLMSFSSNAQRGVRIGYIDTEYILQNVPEYQEASTQLDKKVLQWKTEIEKKLSDIEQKKKELENESVLLTKELYDERMEDISFEEAEILDYQQKRFGPSGDLMIQKRQLIEPIQDQIFAAVQQIAETKKFDFIFDKSADVVMLYSAERYDISEQVLRTITRTSKRNQAKSKKERKELEEEEVVPEVSEEKDERQKALEERKAAREAELAAKRAEREKALEARRVRQDSIRAAKKREADERRQKILDARNKTEDDEKTTENDSISTEENEAKTIVDKKRDSTTIKKDSVSAKKPLTAAEIKAKDRERRRKELEERKQRILEQRKKAREEREKQLKRRDSIAKAKKEEGNN
;
A
#
# COMPACT_ATOMS: atom_id res chain seq x y z
N MET A 1 24.87 73.53 -15.03
CA MET A 1 23.64 72.71 -15.23
C MET A 1 23.92 71.21 -15.32
N LYS A 2 24.77 70.72 -16.24
CA LYS A 2 25.05 69.26 -16.48
C LYS A 2 25.07 68.37 -15.22
N PHE A 3 25.83 68.71 -14.17
CA PHE A 3 25.88 67.94 -12.92
C PHE A 3 24.52 67.78 -12.19
N LYS A 4 23.63 68.77 -12.24
CA LYS A 4 22.29 68.67 -11.62
C LYS A 4 21.40 67.66 -12.36
N VAL A 5 21.53 67.58 -13.69
CA VAL A 5 20.81 66.57 -14.51
C VAL A 5 21.35 65.17 -14.23
N LEU A 6 22.68 65.02 -14.14
CA LEU A 6 23.32 63.72 -13.85
C LEU A 6 22.99 63.21 -12.44
N PHE A 7 22.92 64.11 -11.45
CA PHE A 7 22.42 63.77 -10.10
C PHE A 7 20.96 63.34 -10.10
N LEU A 8 20.07 64.07 -10.80
CA LEU A 8 18.65 63.71 -10.93
C LEU A 8 18.48 62.32 -11.56
N LEU A 9 19.24 62.03 -12.62
CA LEU A 9 19.20 60.74 -13.34
C LEU A 9 19.72 59.60 -12.45
N ALA A 10 20.75 59.83 -11.64
CA ALA A 10 21.22 58.86 -10.65
C ALA A 10 20.17 58.57 -9.55
N VAL A 11 19.47 59.59 -9.04
CA VAL A 11 18.39 59.42 -8.04
C VAL A 11 17.21 58.63 -8.63
N ILE A 12 16.80 58.94 -9.87
CA ILE A 12 15.75 58.18 -10.58
C ILE A 12 16.19 56.72 -10.79
N GLY A 13 17.44 56.49 -11.20
CA GLY A 13 18.00 55.14 -11.33
C GLY A 13 17.97 54.35 -10.00
N LEU A 14 18.34 54.98 -8.89
CA LEU A 14 18.29 54.37 -7.55
C LEU A 14 16.86 54.05 -7.11
N MET A 15 15.88 54.92 -7.40
CA MET A 15 14.46 54.65 -7.13
C MET A 15 13.88 53.53 -8.00
N SER A 16 14.46 53.21 -9.16
CA SER A 16 14.03 52.06 -9.98
C SER A 16 14.41 50.70 -9.36
N PHE A 17 15.45 50.64 -8.52
CA PHE A 17 15.88 49.38 -7.90
C PHE A 17 15.00 48.92 -6.74
N SER A 18 14.39 49.84 -5.98
CA SER A 18 13.57 49.49 -4.81
C SER A 18 12.28 48.75 -5.14
N SER A 19 11.74 48.91 -6.36
CA SER A 19 10.48 48.29 -6.79
C SER A 19 10.52 46.75 -6.88
N ASN A 20 11.70 46.13 -6.92
CA ASN A 20 11.84 44.68 -7.09
C ASN A 20 11.97 43.89 -5.76
N ALA A 21 11.99 44.58 -4.62
CA ALA A 21 12.24 43.96 -3.31
C ALA A 21 10.97 43.40 -2.63
N GLN A 22 9.78 43.86 -3.01
CA GLN A 22 8.51 43.49 -2.36
C GLN A 22 7.97 42.14 -2.84
N ARG A 23 8.67 41.04 -2.50
CA ARG A 23 8.03 39.71 -2.48
C ARG A 23 7.05 39.68 -1.30
N GLY A 24 5.76 39.85 -1.59
CA GLY A 24 4.71 39.63 -0.61
C GLY A 24 4.72 38.18 -0.11
N VAL A 25 4.41 38.00 1.18
CA VAL A 25 4.42 36.70 1.86
C VAL A 25 3.50 35.72 1.15
N ARG A 26 4.03 34.55 0.78
CA ARG A 26 3.31 33.49 0.07
C ARG A 26 2.69 32.54 1.07
N ILE A 27 1.41 32.78 1.37
CA ILE A 27 0.59 31.96 2.24
C ILE A 27 -0.21 30.96 1.40
N GLY A 28 -0.20 29.70 1.80
CA GLY A 28 -1.15 28.68 1.35
C GLY A 28 -1.98 28.14 2.51
N TYR A 29 -2.99 27.32 2.22
CA TYR A 29 -3.67 26.52 3.24
C TYR A 29 -4.03 25.12 2.73
N ILE A 30 -4.23 24.21 3.67
CA ILE A 30 -4.72 22.84 3.47
C ILE A 30 -5.94 22.58 4.36
N ASP A 31 -6.72 21.55 4.01
CA ASP A 31 -7.71 20.95 4.89
C ASP A 31 -7.31 19.48 5.12
N THR A 32 -6.63 19.21 6.24
CA THR A 32 -6.10 17.88 6.56
C THR A 32 -7.20 16.84 6.68
N GLU A 33 -8.35 17.18 7.25
CA GLU A 33 -9.49 16.28 7.38
C GLU A 33 -10.06 15.92 6.00
N TYR A 34 -10.20 16.88 5.09
CA TYR A 34 -10.58 16.60 3.69
C TYR A 34 -9.56 15.68 3.00
N ILE A 35 -8.27 15.92 3.16
CA ILE A 35 -7.22 15.07 2.56
C ILE A 35 -7.29 13.65 3.12
N LEU A 36 -7.39 13.49 4.45
CA LEU A 36 -7.52 12.19 5.11
C LEU A 36 -8.75 11.43 4.60
N GLN A 37 -9.92 12.07 4.57
CA GLN A 37 -11.17 11.45 4.09
C GLN A 37 -11.10 10.98 2.63
N ASN A 38 -10.25 11.57 1.79
CA ASN A 38 -10.09 11.19 0.38
C ASN A 38 -8.90 10.25 0.11
N VAL A 39 -8.08 9.89 1.10
CA VAL A 39 -7.04 8.86 0.94
C VAL A 39 -7.67 7.46 1.04
N PRO A 40 -7.58 6.59 0.00
CA PRO A 40 -8.23 5.28 0.02
C PRO A 40 -7.78 4.36 1.16
N GLU A 41 -6.49 4.44 1.52
CA GLU A 41 -5.90 3.69 2.64
C GLU A 41 -6.54 4.05 3.99
N TYR A 42 -6.88 5.33 4.19
CA TYR A 42 -7.63 5.78 5.37
C TYR A 42 -9.08 5.28 5.34
N GLN A 43 -9.76 5.37 4.19
CA GLN A 43 -11.13 4.87 4.03
C GLN A 43 -11.21 3.36 4.34
N GLU A 44 -10.34 2.55 3.74
CA GLU A 44 -10.28 1.11 3.99
C GLU A 44 -10.03 0.79 5.48
N ALA A 45 -9.01 1.40 6.08
CA ALA A 45 -8.66 1.15 7.47
C ALA A 45 -9.74 1.66 8.46
N SER A 46 -10.39 2.79 8.16
CA SER A 46 -11.51 3.33 8.92
C SER A 46 -12.71 2.37 8.90
N THR A 47 -13.12 1.86 7.72
CA THR A 47 -14.23 0.87 7.66
C THR A 47 -13.89 -0.45 8.36
N GLN A 48 -12.61 -0.83 8.46
CA GLN A 48 -12.18 -1.98 9.26
C GLN A 48 -12.27 -1.69 10.76
N LEU A 49 -11.92 -0.47 11.19
CA LEU A 49 -12.02 -0.05 12.59
C LEU A 49 -13.49 0.08 13.03
N ASP A 50 -14.36 0.65 12.21
CA ASP A 50 -15.79 0.76 12.49
C ASP A 50 -16.47 -0.61 12.62
N LYS A 51 -16.04 -1.61 11.85
CA LYS A 51 -16.48 -3.01 12.02
C LYS A 51 -16.08 -3.57 13.39
N LYS A 52 -14.88 -3.28 13.89
CA LYS A 52 -14.45 -3.67 15.27
C LYS A 52 -15.25 -2.91 16.33
N VAL A 53 -15.50 -1.61 16.12
CA VAL A 53 -16.34 -0.78 17.01
C VAL A 53 -17.75 -1.36 17.12
N LEU A 54 -18.35 -1.76 16.00
CA LEU A 54 -19.66 -2.39 15.99
C LEU A 54 -19.64 -3.73 16.73
N GLN A 55 -18.63 -4.57 16.49
CA GLN A 55 -18.44 -5.83 17.22
C GLN A 55 -18.37 -5.61 18.73
N TRP A 56 -17.48 -4.73 19.22
CA TRP A 56 -17.36 -4.45 20.66
C TRP A 56 -18.64 -3.86 21.27
N LYS A 57 -19.41 -3.06 20.51
CA LYS A 57 -20.74 -2.60 20.95
C LYS A 57 -21.69 -3.78 21.14
N THR A 58 -21.81 -4.66 20.15
CA THR A 58 -22.69 -5.85 20.25
C THR A 58 -22.24 -6.85 21.33
N GLU A 59 -20.93 -6.96 21.60
CA GLU A 59 -20.39 -7.74 22.71
C GLU A 59 -20.81 -7.17 24.08
N ILE A 60 -20.74 -5.85 24.24
CA ILE A 60 -21.15 -5.16 25.48
C ILE A 60 -22.66 -5.24 25.66
N GLU A 61 -23.44 -4.93 24.62
CA GLU A 61 -24.91 -4.99 24.62
C GLU A 61 -25.41 -6.40 24.99
N LYS A 62 -24.83 -7.44 24.39
CA LYS A 62 -25.14 -8.82 24.75
C LYS A 62 -24.80 -9.12 26.22
N LYS A 63 -23.61 -8.75 26.68
CA LYS A 63 -23.19 -8.98 28.08
C LYS A 63 -24.08 -8.25 29.09
N LEU A 64 -24.55 -7.04 28.77
CA LEU A 64 -25.50 -6.30 29.59
C LEU A 64 -26.87 -7.01 29.64
N SER A 65 -27.34 -7.53 28.50
CA SER A 65 -28.57 -8.34 28.45
C SER A 65 -28.45 -9.65 29.22
N ASP A 66 -27.31 -10.35 29.12
CA ASP A 66 -26.99 -11.56 29.89
C ASP A 66 -27.03 -11.27 31.42
N ILE A 67 -26.56 -10.09 31.85
CA ILE A 67 -26.63 -9.65 33.26
C ILE A 67 -28.05 -9.25 33.67
N GLU A 68 -28.80 -8.53 32.83
CA GLU A 68 -30.18 -8.15 33.13
C GLU A 68 -31.08 -9.39 33.30
N GLN A 69 -30.85 -10.43 32.49
CA GLN A 69 -31.48 -11.73 32.68
C GLN A 69 -31.09 -12.37 34.03
N LYS A 70 -29.79 -12.45 34.37
CA LYS A 70 -29.33 -12.99 35.65
C LYS A 70 -29.91 -12.26 36.87
N LYS A 71 -30.09 -10.93 36.78
CA LYS A 71 -30.74 -10.14 37.83
C LYS A 71 -32.20 -10.53 38.00
N LYS A 72 -32.97 -10.63 36.91
CA LYS A 72 -34.36 -11.09 36.94
C LYS A 72 -34.50 -12.54 37.43
N GLU A 73 -33.57 -13.41 37.07
CA GLU A 73 -33.52 -14.79 37.58
C GLU A 73 -33.22 -14.82 39.09
N LEU A 74 -32.28 -14.01 39.58
CA LEU A 74 -31.98 -13.88 41.01
C LEU A 74 -33.14 -13.28 41.81
N GLU A 75 -33.84 -12.29 41.27
CA GLU A 75 -35.05 -11.71 41.87
C GLU A 75 -36.18 -12.74 41.98
N ASN A 76 -36.45 -13.51 40.91
CA ASN A 76 -37.47 -14.57 40.92
C ASN A 76 -37.10 -15.75 41.84
N GLU A 77 -35.83 -16.17 41.87
CA GLU A 77 -35.38 -17.25 42.76
C GLU A 77 -35.16 -16.79 44.21
N SER A 78 -35.14 -15.48 44.52
CA SER A 78 -34.78 -14.93 45.83
C SER A 78 -35.56 -15.55 47.00
N VAL A 79 -36.85 -15.81 46.82
CA VAL A 79 -37.76 -16.40 47.82
C VAL A 79 -37.43 -17.88 48.14
N LEU A 80 -36.68 -18.55 47.25
CA LEU A 80 -36.29 -19.95 47.35
C LEU A 80 -34.83 -20.15 47.80
N LEU A 81 -34.05 -19.07 47.88
CA LEU A 81 -32.63 -19.09 48.21
C LEU A 81 -32.36 -18.85 49.70
N THR A 82 -31.27 -19.41 50.22
CA THR A 82 -30.70 -18.94 51.49
C THR A 82 -29.97 -17.63 51.26
N LYS A 83 -29.91 -16.77 52.30
CA LYS A 83 -29.24 -15.48 52.21
C LYS A 83 -27.79 -15.60 51.69
N GLU A 84 -27.03 -16.60 52.17
CA GLU A 84 -25.66 -16.87 51.72
C GLU A 84 -25.55 -17.11 50.21
N LEU A 85 -26.50 -17.85 49.60
CA LEU A 85 -26.52 -18.13 48.16
C LEU A 85 -27.02 -16.94 47.34
N TYR A 86 -27.87 -16.09 47.92
CA TYR A 86 -28.28 -14.83 47.31
C TYR A 86 -27.13 -13.82 47.29
N ASP A 87 -26.45 -13.64 48.42
CA ASP A 87 -25.29 -12.76 48.57
C ASP A 87 -24.12 -13.22 47.66
N GLU A 88 -23.85 -14.54 47.56
CA GLU A 88 -22.85 -15.11 46.64
C GLU A 88 -23.16 -14.82 45.16
N ARG A 89 -24.42 -15.01 44.73
CA ARG A 89 -24.82 -14.70 43.35
C ARG A 89 -24.84 -13.20 43.05
N MET A 90 -25.16 -12.37 44.05
CA MET A 90 -25.08 -10.91 43.91
C MET A 90 -23.63 -10.44 43.77
N GLU A 91 -22.68 -11.06 44.50
CA GLU A 91 -21.24 -10.81 44.31
C GLU A 91 -20.80 -11.18 42.88
N ASP A 92 -21.13 -12.38 42.40
CA ASP A 92 -20.81 -12.84 41.03
C ASP A 92 -21.39 -11.89 39.96
N ILE A 93 -22.66 -11.47 40.06
CA ILE A 93 -23.27 -10.49 39.15
C ILE A 93 -22.55 -9.15 39.20
N SER A 94 -22.27 -8.62 40.40
CA SER A 94 -21.56 -7.33 40.56
C SER A 94 -20.14 -7.37 39.99
N PHE A 95 -19.50 -8.54 40.02
CA PHE A 95 -18.19 -8.74 39.41
C PHE A 95 -18.27 -8.77 37.88
N GLU A 96 -19.27 -9.42 37.29
CA GLU A 96 -19.48 -9.35 35.83
C GLU A 96 -19.80 -7.92 35.36
N GLU A 97 -20.56 -7.12 36.13
CA GLU A 97 -20.79 -5.70 35.83
C GLU A 97 -19.48 -4.89 35.84
N ALA A 98 -18.61 -5.13 36.83
CA ALA A 98 -17.30 -4.51 36.90
C ALA A 98 -16.39 -4.93 35.72
N GLU A 99 -16.46 -6.19 35.25
CA GLU A 99 -15.74 -6.62 34.03
C GLU A 99 -16.26 -5.92 32.77
N ILE A 100 -17.58 -5.69 32.63
CA ILE A 100 -18.12 -4.93 31.48
C ILE A 100 -17.62 -3.48 31.51
N LEU A 101 -17.65 -2.81 32.67
CA LEU A 101 -17.18 -1.43 32.80
C LEU A 101 -15.68 -1.28 32.50
N ASP A 102 -14.85 -2.22 33.00
CA ASP A 102 -13.43 -2.29 32.68
C ASP A 102 -13.18 -2.61 31.19
N TYR A 103 -14.00 -3.47 30.57
CA TYR A 103 -13.94 -3.74 29.13
C TYR A 103 -14.32 -2.49 28.30
N GLN A 104 -15.41 -1.82 28.65
CA GLN A 104 -15.86 -0.58 28.00
C GLN A 104 -14.80 0.51 28.13
N GLN A 105 -14.19 0.70 29.31
CA GLN A 105 -13.13 1.69 29.51
C GLN A 105 -11.86 1.34 28.73
N LYS A 106 -11.50 0.05 28.61
CA LYS A 106 -10.37 -0.39 27.77
C LYS A 106 -10.60 -0.19 26.28
N ARG A 107 -11.82 -0.41 25.78
CA ARG A 107 -12.13 -0.23 24.35
C ARG A 107 -12.36 1.23 23.98
N PHE A 108 -13.16 1.95 24.76
CA PHE A 108 -13.75 3.25 24.42
C PHE A 108 -13.31 4.42 25.31
N GLY A 109 -12.52 4.19 26.36
CA GLY A 109 -11.99 5.26 27.20
C GLY A 109 -10.95 6.15 26.47
N PRO A 110 -10.54 7.29 27.06
CA PRO A 110 -9.65 8.26 26.40
C PRO A 110 -8.30 7.69 25.95
N SER A 111 -7.77 6.71 26.68
CA SER A 111 -6.55 5.96 26.35
C SER A 111 -6.84 4.51 25.91
N GLY A 112 -8.07 4.26 25.44
CA GLY A 112 -8.54 2.93 25.05
C GLY A 112 -8.12 2.50 23.64
N ASP A 113 -8.32 1.22 23.34
CA ASP A 113 -7.93 0.56 22.09
C ASP A 113 -8.47 1.26 20.84
N LEU A 114 -9.66 1.88 20.90
CA LEU A 114 -10.21 2.66 19.81
C LEU A 114 -9.40 3.92 19.53
N MET A 115 -9.06 4.70 20.55
CA MET A 115 -8.30 5.94 20.38
C MET A 115 -6.86 5.64 19.94
N ILE A 116 -6.27 4.59 20.49
CA ILE A 116 -4.94 4.10 20.09
C ILE A 116 -4.94 3.68 18.61
N GLN A 117 -5.92 2.87 18.18
CA GLN A 117 -6.03 2.46 16.77
C GLN A 117 -6.35 3.64 15.85
N LYS A 118 -7.22 4.59 16.23
CA LYS A 118 -7.46 5.81 15.44
C LYS A 118 -6.16 6.58 15.21
N ARG A 119 -5.38 6.85 16.27
CA ARG A 119 -4.10 7.55 16.11
C ARG A 119 -3.13 6.75 15.24
N GLN A 120 -2.96 5.45 15.47
CA GLN A 120 -2.07 4.59 14.68
C GLN A 120 -2.40 4.51 13.19
N LEU A 121 -3.65 4.78 12.79
CA LEU A 121 -4.06 4.86 11.39
C LEU A 121 -3.89 6.26 10.78
N ILE A 122 -4.05 7.31 11.59
CA ILE A 122 -3.96 8.72 11.16
C ILE A 122 -2.50 9.19 11.09
N GLU A 123 -1.70 8.85 12.10
CA GLU A 123 -0.28 9.21 12.29
C GLU A 123 0.59 8.98 11.02
N PRO A 124 0.64 7.77 10.40
CA PRO A 124 1.44 7.54 9.19
C PRO A 124 0.89 8.20 7.92
N ILE A 125 -0.33 8.73 7.93
CA ILE A 125 -0.91 9.49 6.81
C ILE A 125 -0.69 10.99 7.02
N GLN A 126 -0.72 11.48 8.27
CA GLN A 126 -0.27 12.82 8.62
C GLN A 126 1.21 13.04 8.28
N ASP A 127 2.09 12.05 8.50
CA ASP A 127 3.49 12.09 8.05
C ASP A 127 3.61 12.24 6.52
N GLN A 128 2.77 11.53 5.75
CA GLN A 128 2.73 11.64 4.29
C GLN A 128 2.18 13.00 3.83
N ILE A 129 1.17 13.54 4.51
CA ILE A 129 0.63 14.88 4.28
C ILE A 129 1.74 15.92 4.54
N PHE A 130 2.43 15.85 5.68
CA PHE A 130 3.51 16.77 6.03
C PHE A 130 4.65 16.75 4.99
N ALA A 131 5.10 15.56 4.57
CA ALA A 131 6.14 15.42 3.55
C ALA A 131 5.71 15.98 2.18
N ALA A 132 4.47 15.73 1.74
CA ALA A 132 3.92 16.29 0.51
C ALA A 132 3.75 17.82 0.57
N VAL A 133 3.29 18.34 1.72
CA VAL A 133 3.18 19.77 2.01
C VAL A 133 4.55 20.45 1.96
N GLN A 134 5.58 19.88 2.57
CA GLN A 134 6.95 20.40 2.49
C GLN A 134 7.46 20.43 1.04
N GLN A 135 7.28 19.34 0.28
CA GLN A 135 7.70 19.29 -1.13
C GLN A 135 7.01 20.38 -1.97
N ILE A 136 5.71 20.63 -1.75
CA ILE A 136 4.95 21.68 -2.44
C ILE A 136 5.38 23.08 -1.96
N ALA A 137 5.66 23.25 -0.67
CA ALA A 137 6.17 24.49 -0.08
C ALA A 137 7.50 24.91 -0.74
N GLU A 138 8.47 24.00 -0.82
CA GLU A 138 9.76 24.24 -1.48
C GLU A 138 9.60 24.52 -2.99
N THR A 139 8.75 23.75 -3.67
CA THR A 139 8.55 23.85 -5.13
C THR A 139 7.83 25.14 -5.55
N LYS A 140 6.71 25.48 -4.90
CA LYS A 140 5.93 26.70 -5.20
C LYS A 140 6.44 27.93 -4.41
N LYS A 141 7.40 27.73 -3.50
CA LYS A 141 8.00 28.74 -2.61
C LYS A 141 6.96 29.42 -1.73
N PHE A 142 6.22 28.63 -0.96
CA PHE A 142 5.37 29.14 0.11
C PHE A 142 6.21 29.44 1.35
N ASP A 143 5.92 30.55 2.02
CA ASP A 143 6.57 30.96 3.28
C ASP A 143 5.82 30.40 4.49
N PHE A 144 4.48 30.27 4.38
CA PHE A 144 3.61 29.68 5.40
C PHE A 144 2.51 28.84 4.74
N ILE A 145 2.14 27.73 5.38
CA ILE A 145 0.98 26.92 5.03
C ILE A 145 0.20 26.65 6.32
N PHE A 146 -1.10 26.98 6.33
CA PHE A 146 -1.98 26.79 7.48
C PHE A 146 -2.92 25.61 7.27
N ASP A 147 -3.19 24.85 8.33
CA ASP A 147 -4.24 23.83 8.31
C ASP A 147 -5.58 24.41 8.78
N LYS A 148 -6.60 24.28 7.94
CA LYS A 148 -7.99 24.67 8.20
C LYS A 148 -8.70 23.70 9.16
N SER A 149 -8.18 22.49 9.34
CA SER A 149 -8.67 21.50 10.32
C SER A 149 -8.12 21.72 11.73
N ALA A 150 -7.15 22.63 11.92
CA ALA A 150 -6.58 22.97 13.22
C ALA A 150 -7.35 24.11 13.93
N ASP A 151 -7.01 24.40 15.19
CA ASP A 151 -7.66 25.44 16.04
C ASP A 151 -7.56 26.89 15.50
N VAL A 152 -6.95 27.12 14.33
CA VAL A 152 -6.79 28.43 13.70
C VAL A 152 -8.08 28.77 12.93
N VAL A 153 -8.98 29.52 13.58
CA VAL A 153 -10.28 29.92 13.00
C VAL A 153 -10.11 30.82 11.77
N MET A 154 -10.16 30.21 10.60
CA MET A 154 -10.06 30.88 9.29
C MET A 154 -11.45 31.31 8.79
N LEU A 155 -11.81 32.58 9.00
CA LEU A 155 -13.14 33.11 8.66
C LEU A 155 -13.42 33.16 7.15
N TYR A 156 -12.39 33.39 6.34
CA TYR A 156 -12.47 33.42 4.88
C TYR A 156 -11.09 33.19 4.27
N SER A 157 -11.03 32.44 3.17
CA SER A 157 -9.87 32.31 2.30
C SER A 157 -10.35 32.30 0.85
N ALA A 158 -9.45 32.65 -0.08
CA ALA A 158 -9.71 32.49 -1.51
C ALA A 158 -9.11 31.17 -2.00
N GLU A 159 -9.89 30.39 -2.74
CA GLU A 159 -9.55 29.04 -3.25
C GLU A 159 -8.18 28.96 -3.96
N ARG A 160 -7.71 30.06 -4.56
CA ARG A 160 -6.37 30.18 -5.16
C ARG A 160 -5.19 29.95 -4.19
N TYR A 161 -5.43 29.92 -2.89
CA TYR A 161 -4.43 29.61 -1.86
C TYR A 161 -4.60 28.18 -1.31
N ASP A 162 -5.64 27.45 -1.72
CA ASP A 162 -5.82 26.04 -1.39
C ASP A 162 -4.78 25.21 -2.14
N ILE A 163 -4.11 24.30 -1.41
CA ILE A 163 -3.23 23.29 -2.02
C ILE A 163 -3.66 21.87 -1.67
N SER A 164 -4.83 21.68 -1.05
CA SER A 164 -5.32 20.37 -0.57
C SER A 164 -5.38 19.33 -1.70
N GLU A 165 -5.92 19.72 -2.86
CA GLU A 165 -5.96 18.90 -4.08
C GLU A 165 -4.56 18.53 -4.60
N GLN A 166 -3.59 19.44 -4.50
CA GLN A 166 -2.22 19.22 -4.97
C GLN A 166 -1.47 18.28 -4.00
N VAL A 167 -1.73 18.41 -2.69
CA VAL A 167 -1.25 17.51 -1.64
C VAL A 167 -1.87 16.11 -1.79
N LEU A 168 -3.19 16.00 -1.91
CA LEU A 168 -3.93 14.75 -2.14
C LEU A 168 -3.44 14.01 -3.39
N ARG A 169 -3.23 14.73 -4.51
CA ARG A 169 -2.64 14.17 -5.74
C ARG A 169 -1.20 13.69 -5.53
N THR A 170 -0.42 14.40 -4.72
CA THR A 170 0.98 14.02 -4.42
C THR A 170 1.06 12.77 -3.54
N ILE A 171 0.18 12.65 -2.54
CA ILE A 171 0.06 11.46 -1.67
C ILE A 171 -0.43 10.27 -2.48
N THR A 172 -1.54 10.40 -3.21
CA THR A 172 -2.10 9.31 -4.02
C THR A 172 -1.13 8.83 -5.10
N ARG A 173 -0.43 9.73 -5.80
CA ARG A 173 0.64 9.36 -6.75
C ARG A 173 1.80 8.64 -6.07
N THR A 174 2.16 9.02 -4.84
CA THR A 174 3.21 8.36 -4.04
C THR A 174 2.78 6.98 -3.56
N SER A 175 1.53 6.82 -3.08
CA SER A 175 0.98 5.52 -2.69
C SER A 175 0.84 4.60 -3.91
N LYS A 176 0.28 5.06 -5.04
CA LYS A 176 0.29 4.32 -6.33
C LYS A 176 1.69 3.86 -6.73
N ARG A 177 2.70 4.74 -6.64
CA ARG A 177 4.10 4.43 -6.95
C ARG A 177 4.70 3.38 -6.01
N ASN A 178 4.34 3.40 -4.72
CA ASN A 178 4.78 2.41 -3.74
C ASN A 178 4.12 1.05 -3.97
N GLN A 179 2.83 1.03 -4.30
CA GLN A 179 2.05 -0.17 -4.63
C GLN A 179 2.47 -0.80 -5.97
N ALA A 180 2.92 0.00 -6.95
CA ALA A 180 3.42 -0.48 -8.23
C ALA A 180 4.66 -1.39 -8.05
N LYS A 181 4.57 -2.61 -8.58
CA LYS A 181 5.50 -3.72 -8.33
C LYS A 181 6.62 -3.80 -9.37
N SER A 182 6.39 -3.22 -10.56
CA SER A 182 7.37 -3.16 -11.63
C SER A 182 7.97 -1.77 -11.81
N LYS A 183 9.25 -1.71 -12.18
CA LYS A 183 9.93 -0.47 -12.61
C LYS A 183 9.30 0.15 -13.86
N LYS A 184 8.57 -0.64 -14.66
CA LYS A 184 7.84 -0.16 -15.86
C LYS A 184 6.56 0.58 -15.47
N GLU A 185 5.71 -0.04 -14.66
CA GLU A 185 4.48 0.54 -14.09
C GLU A 185 4.75 1.90 -13.42
N ARG A 186 5.81 1.98 -12.61
CA ARG A 186 6.23 3.22 -11.92
C ARG A 186 6.58 4.38 -12.86
N LYS A 187 6.98 4.08 -14.10
CA LYS A 187 7.34 5.08 -15.12
C LYS A 187 6.12 5.47 -15.97
N GLU A 188 5.26 4.52 -16.30
CA GLU A 188 4.00 4.81 -17.01
C GLU A 188 3.09 5.70 -16.13
N LEU A 189 2.96 5.39 -14.83
CA LEU A 189 2.31 6.27 -13.83
C LEU A 189 3.04 7.61 -13.58
N GLU A 190 4.29 7.75 -14.01
CA GLU A 190 5.01 9.03 -13.94
C GLU A 190 4.69 9.93 -15.13
N GLU A 191 4.44 9.33 -16.30
CA GLU A 191 4.22 10.00 -17.59
C GLU A 191 2.72 10.27 -17.88
N GLU A 192 1.81 9.43 -17.38
CA GLU A 192 0.36 9.51 -17.64
C GLU A 192 -0.36 10.66 -16.90
N GLU A 193 0.02 10.96 -15.65
CA GLU A 193 -0.64 11.98 -14.82
C GLU A 193 -0.11 13.43 -15.04
N VAL A 194 0.69 13.68 -16.08
CA VAL A 194 1.23 15.02 -16.39
C VAL A 194 0.19 15.88 -17.14
N VAL A 195 -0.98 16.08 -16.51
CA VAL A 195 -1.99 17.06 -16.98
C VAL A 195 -1.49 18.47 -16.66
N PRO A 196 -1.33 19.39 -17.64
CA PRO A 196 -0.85 20.73 -17.38
C PRO A 196 -1.86 21.57 -16.59
N GLU A 197 -1.49 21.99 -15.37
CA GLU A 197 -2.15 23.08 -14.65
C GLU A 197 -1.85 24.38 -15.43
N VAL A 198 -2.86 24.86 -16.20
CA VAL A 198 -2.69 25.95 -17.17
C VAL A 198 -2.37 27.26 -16.45
N SER A 199 -1.13 27.70 -16.65
CA SER A 199 -0.63 29.01 -16.27
C SER A 199 -0.06 29.63 -17.55
N GLU A 200 -0.71 30.69 -18.02
CA GLU A 200 -0.59 31.20 -19.40
C GLU A 200 0.85 31.59 -19.78
N GLU A 201 1.67 32.00 -18.81
CA GLU A 201 3.09 32.34 -18.98
C GLU A 201 4.00 31.17 -19.41
N LYS A 202 3.55 29.91 -19.31
CA LYS A 202 4.34 28.74 -19.74
C LYS A 202 4.23 28.45 -21.25
N ASP A 203 3.16 28.93 -21.87
CA ASP A 203 2.71 28.45 -23.18
C ASP A 203 3.70 28.84 -24.31
N GLU A 204 4.23 30.07 -24.29
CA GLU A 204 5.28 30.52 -25.21
C GLU A 204 6.55 29.65 -25.12
N ARG A 205 6.94 29.26 -23.90
CA ARG A 205 8.17 28.50 -23.65
C ARG A 205 8.00 27.02 -24.00
N GLN A 206 6.78 26.48 -23.95
CA GLN A 206 6.48 25.16 -24.48
C GLN A 206 6.46 25.17 -26.00
N LYS A 207 5.77 26.13 -26.64
CA LYS A 207 5.76 26.30 -28.11
C LYS A 207 7.17 26.42 -28.69
N ALA A 208 8.04 27.27 -28.11
CA ALA A 208 9.43 27.40 -28.54
C ALA A 208 10.29 26.11 -28.34
N LEU A 209 9.91 25.23 -27.42
CA LEU A 209 10.56 23.92 -27.25
C LEU A 209 9.99 22.86 -28.20
N GLU A 210 8.71 22.94 -28.55
CA GLU A 210 8.02 22.02 -29.47
C GLU A 210 8.38 22.32 -30.92
N GLU A 211 8.41 23.58 -31.35
CA GLU A 211 8.97 24.01 -32.64
C GLU A 211 10.43 23.53 -32.79
N ARG A 212 11.24 23.67 -31.74
CA ARG A 212 12.65 23.24 -31.74
C ARG A 212 12.80 21.71 -31.78
N LYS A 213 11.85 20.95 -31.21
CA LYS A 213 11.78 19.48 -31.37
C LYS A 213 11.37 19.12 -32.80
N ALA A 214 10.29 19.70 -33.31
CA ALA A 214 9.75 19.44 -34.64
C ALA A 214 10.77 19.77 -35.75
N ALA A 215 11.48 20.89 -35.64
CA ALA A 215 12.55 21.26 -36.58
C ALA A 215 13.70 20.23 -36.59
N ARG A 216 14.10 19.73 -35.42
CA ARG A 216 15.14 18.68 -35.29
C ARG A 216 14.64 17.31 -35.78
N GLU A 217 13.37 17.00 -35.57
CA GLU A 217 12.77 15.76 -36.08
C GLU A 217 12.65 15.80 -37.61
N ALA A 218 12.24 16.93 -38.19
CA ALA A 218 12.25 17.16 -39.63
C ALA A 218 13.66 17.08 -40.24
N GLU A 219 14.68 17.64 -39.57
CA GLU A 219 16.09 17.50 -39.96
C GLU A 219 16.54 16.02 -39.99
N LEU A 220 16.16 15.25 -38.97
CA LEU A 220 16.47 13.81 -38.88
C LEU A 220 15.67 12.98 -39.90
N ALA A 221 14.41 13.33 -40.17
CA ALA A 221 13.59 12.71 -41.20
C ALA A 221 14.14 12.95 -42.61
N ALA A 222 14.56 14.18 -42.92
CA ALA A 222 15.23 14.53 -44.17
C ALA A 222 16.52 13.71 -44.36
N LYS A 223 17.37 13.63 -43.32
CA LYS A 223 18.61 12.82 -43.33
C LYS A 223 18.35 11.31 -43.46
N ARG A 224 17.22 10.80 -42.96
CA ARG A 224 16.79 9.41 -43.18
C ARG A 224 16.38 9.20 -44.65
N ALA A 225 15.51 10.05 -45.19
CA ALA A 225 15.05 9.96 -46.57
C ALA A 225 16.18 10.13 -47.61
N GLU A 226 17.16 10.99 -47.34
CA GLU A 226 18.39 11.11 -48.15
C GLU A 226 19.20 9.81 -48.13
N ARG A 227 19.41 9.23 -46.93
CA ARG A 227 20.12 7.96 -46.75
C ARG A 227 19.41 6.78 -47.42
N GLU A 228 18.08 6.75 -47.40
CA GLU A 228 17.29 5.74 -48.09
C GLU A 228 17.41 5.85 -49.62
N LYS A 229 17.29 7.06 -50.18
CA LYS A 229 17.54 7.31 -51.61
C LYS A 229 18.96 6.93 -52.03
N ALA A 230 19.97 7.20 -51.18
CA ALA A 230 21.35 6.78 -51.43
C ALA A 230 21.54 5.25 -51.39
N LEU A 231 20.82 4.55 -50.50
CA LEU A 231 20.82 3.07 -50.44
C LEU A 231 20.08 2.46 -51.64
N GLU A 232 18.97 3.05 -52.07
CA GLU A 232 18.21 2.61 -53.25
C GLU A 232 19.01 2.81 -54.54
N ALA A 233 19.61 3.99 -54.73
CA ALA A 233 20.54 4.23 -55.84
C ALA A 233 21.73 3.25 -55.83
N ARG A 234 22.21 2.84 -54.64
CA ARG A 234 23.24 1.80 -54.51
C ARG A 234 22.72 0.39 -54.85
N ARG A 235 21.48 0.05 -54.52
CA ARG A 235 20.82 -1.21 -54.94
C ARG A 235 20.68 -1.26 -56.46
N VAL A 236 20.04 -0.26 -57.08
CA VAL A 236 19.86 -0.17 -58.55
C VAL A 236 21.20 -0.28 -59.30
N ARG A 237 22.27 0.35 -58.80
CA ARG A 237 23.63 0.21 -59.35
C ARG A 237 24.21 -1.20 -59.19
N GLN A 238 23.97 -1.90 -58.08
CA GLN A 238 24.38 -3.30 -57.95
C GLN A 238 23.55 -4.22 -58.83
N ASP A 239 22.25 -4.01 -58.93
CA ASP A 239 21.34 -4.85 -59.69
C ASP A 239 21.59 -4.72 -61.20
N SER A 240 21.92 -3.52 -61.70
CA SER A 240 22.37 -3.34 -63.08
C SER A 240 23.74 -3.99 -63.36
N ILE A 241 24.69 -3.94 -62.41
CA ILE A 241 25.97 -4.66 -62.50
C ILE A 241 25.75 -6.19 -62.50
N ARG A 242 24.84 -6.70 -61.65
CA ARG A 242 24.48 -8.14 -61.63
C ARG A 242 23.79 -8.56 -62.93
N ALA A 243 22.90 -7.74 -63.47
CA ALA A 243 22.24 -7.99 -64.76
C ALA A 243 23.22 -7.98 -65.93
N ALA A 244 24.18 -7.03 -65.96
CA ALA A 244 25.24 -6.99 -66.96
C ALA A 244 26.14 -8.23 -66.87
N LYS A 245 26.63 -8.59 -65.68
CA LYS A 245 27.42 -9.82 -65.46
C LYS A 245 26.64 -11.09 -65.80
N LYS A 246 25.32 -11.13 -65.57
CA LYS A 246 24.49 -12.26 -65.97
C LYS A 246 24.44 -12.37 -67.50
N ARG A 247 24.18 -11.28 -68.23
CA ARG A 247 24.21 -11.27 -69.70
C ARG A 247 25.58 -11.69 -70.24
N GLU A 248 26.66 -11.17 -69.68
CA GLU A 248 28.04 -11.56 -70.02
C GLU A 248 28.30 -13.07 -69.78
N ALA A 249 27.74 -13.64 -68.70
CA ALA A 249 27.83 -15.06 -68.41
C ALA A 249 26.92 -15.93 -69.30
N ASP A 250 25.71 -15.47 -69.61
CA ASP A 250 24.76 -16.13 -70.52
C ASP A 250 25.30 -16.12 -71.96
N GLU A 251 25.92 -15.01 -72.41
CA GLU A 251 26.65 -14.92 -73.69
C GLU A 251 27.88 -15.83 -73.73
N ARG A 252 28.67 -15.89 -72.64
CA ARG A 252 29.78 -16.85 -72.53
C ARG A 252 29.25 -18.29 -72.59
N ARG A 253 28.13 -18.57 -71.92
CA ARG A 253 27.49 -19.88 -71.94
C ARG A 253 26.96 -20.23 -73.33
N GLN A 254 26.38 -19.28 -74.06
CA GLN A 254 26.00 -19.47 -75.47
C GLN A 254 27.24 -19.76 -76.32
N LYS A 255 28.30 -18.95 -76.26
CA LYS A 255 29.56 -19.19 -76.99
C LYS A 255 30.19 -20.55 -76.65
N ILE A 256 30.07 -21.01 -75.40
CA ILE A 256 30.49 -22.36 -74.97
C ILE A 256 29.55 -23.44 -75.51
N LEU A 257 28.23 -23.21 -75.53
CA LEU A 257 27.24 -24.13 -76.11
C LEU A 257 27.33 -24.21 -77.65
N ASP A 258 27.70 -23.13 -78.34
CA ASP A 258 27.92 -23.11 -79.79
C ASP A 258 29.23 -23.85 -80.15
N ALA A 259 30.27 -23.70 -79.33
CA ALA A 259 31.51 -24.48 -79.43
C ALA A 259 31.31 -25.95 -79.03
N ARG A 260 30.44 -26.22 -78.06
CA ARG A 260 30.07 -27.57 -77.59
C ARG A 260 29.15 -28.28 -78.57
N ASN A 261 28.18 -27.62 -79.20
CA ASN A 261 27.39 -28.22 -80.28
C ASN A 261 28.30 -28.59 -81.47
N LYS A 262 29.39 -27.85 -81.70
CA LYS A 262 30.48 -28.19 -82.62
C LYS A 262 31.40 -29.34 -82.17
N THR A 263 31.14 -29.97 -81.02
CA THR A 263 31.90 -31.12 -80.47
C THR A 263 30.99 -32.21 -79.85
N GLU A 264 29.70 -31.97 -79.67
CA GLU A 264 28.67 -32.97 -79.32
C GLU A 264 28.07 -33.65 -80.56
N ASP A 265 28.52 -33.25 -81.77
CA ASP A 265 28.53 -34.11 -82.96
C ASP A 265 29.53 -35.29 -82.80
N ASP A 266 30.57 -35.17 -81.96
CA ASP A 266 31.63 -36.19 -81.79
C ASP A 266 31.42 -37.15 -80.60
N GLU A 267 31.09 -36.69 -79.38
CA GLU A 267 31.12 -37.55 -78.17
C GLU A 267 29.80 -37.66 -77.36
N LYS A 268 29.15 -38.83 -77.47
CA LYS A 268 28.11 -39.34 -76.55
C LYS A 268 28.66 -40.46 -75.66
N THR A 269 28.80 -40.24 -74.34
CA THR A 269 29.00 -41.36 -73.38
C THR A 269 28.68 -41.01 -71.91
N THR A 270 28.11 -42.00 -71.19
CA THR A 270 28.15 -42.25 -69.71
C THR A 270 27.64 -41.20 -68.70
N GLU A 271 26.39 -41.35 -68.21
CA GLU A 271 25.97 -41.96 -66.90
C GLU A 271 26.91 -41.88 -65.65
N ASN A 272 26.47 -41.89 -64.36
CA ASN A 272 25.16 -41.81 -63.65
C ASN A 272 25.35 -41.56 -62.11
N ASP A 273 24.27 -41.21 -61.37
CA ASP A 273 23.92 -41.49 -59.93
C ASP A 273 24.80 -41.09 -58.69
N SER A 274 24.36 -41.14 -57.40
CA SER A 274 23.08 -40.80 -56.67
C SER A 274 23.17 -41.05 -55.11
N ILE A 275 22.10 -40.77 -54.31
CA ILE A 275 21.70 -41.43 -52.99
C ILE A 275 22.59 -41.23 -51.70
N SER A 276 22.24 -41.37 -50.40
CA SER A 276 21.06 -41.19 -49.46
C SER A 276 21.55 -41.31 -47.94
N THR A 277 20.87 -41.50 -46.78
CA THR A 277 19.48 -41.67 -46.18
C THR A 277 19.49 -41.49 -44.61
N GLU A 278 18.34 -41.19 -43.92
CA GLU A 278 17.81 -41.69 -42.58
C GLU A 278 18.62 -41.64 -41.23
N GLU A 279 18.19 -42.03 -39.98
CA GLU A 279 16.98 -41.87 -39.06
C GLU A 279 17.40 -42.29 -37.57
N ASN A 280 16.67 -42.66 -36.48
CA ASN A 280 15.27 -43.09 -36.11
C ASN A 280 14.91 -42.85 -34.57
N GLU A 281 14.33 -43.82 -33.81
CA GLU A 281 13.61 -43.66 -32.48
C GLU A 281 14.34 -44.29 -31.21
N ALA A 282 13.85 -44.82 -30.04
CA ALA A 282 12.63 -45.38 -29.36
C ALA A 282 12.89 -45.58 -27.79
N LYS A 283 12.06 -46.03 -26.81
CA LYS A 283 10.62 -45.91 -26.34
C LYS A 283 10.35 -46.57 -24.92
N THR A 284 9.36 -46.09 -24.11
CA THR A 284 8.44 -46.84 -23.14
C THR A 284 8.99 -47.49 -21.80
N ILE A 285 8.29 -47.93 -20.68
CA ILE A 285 6.90 -47.89 -20.07
C ILE A 285 6.77 -48.41 -18.56
N VAL A 286 5.92 -47.78 -17.67
CA VAL A 286 5.05 -48.33 -16.52
C VAL A 286 5.75 -49.01 -15.25
N ASP A 287 5.25 -49.41 -14.02
CA ASP A 287 4.00 -49.75 -13.22
C ASP A 287 4.25 -49.69 -11.63
N LYS A 288 3.46 -50.06 -10.55
CA LYS A 288 2.01 -50.28 -10.13
C LYS A 288 1.76 -50.40 -8.56
N LYS A 289 0.58 -49.94 -8.05
CA LYS A 289 -0.33 -50.37 -6.90
C LYS A 289 0.03 -50.46 -5.37
N ARG A 290 -1.00 -50.83 -4.53
CA ARG A 290 -1.19 -50.73 -3.02
C ARG A 290 -2.07 -51.88 -2.43
N ASP A 291 -2.13 -52.07 -1.08
CA ASP A 291 -3.39 -52.28 -0.28
C ASP A 291 -3.27 -52.04 1.27
N SER A 292 -4.25 -52.47 2.12
CA SER A 292 -4.62 -51.91 3.46
C SER A 292 -5.27 -52.90 4.49
N THR A 293 -5.57 -52.48 5.74
CA THR A 293 -6.03 -53.36 6.90
C THR A 293 -6.89 -52.63 7.98
N THR A 294 -7.39 -53.33 9.03
CA THR A 294 -8.60 -52.97 9.85
C THR A 294 -8.43 -53.07 11.41
N ILE A 295 -9.39 -52.53 12.20
CA ILE A 295 -9.38 -52.31 13.68
C ILE A 295 -10.34 -53.25 14.48
N LYS A 296 -10.15 -53.43 15.81
CA LYS A 296 -11.09 -54.08 16.78
C LYS A 296 -11.30 -53.28 18.09
N LYS A 297 -12.28 -53.68 18.93
CA LYS A 297 -12.83 -52.92 20.09
C LYS A 297 -13.45 -53.85 21.17
N ASP A 298 -13.20 -53.58 22.46
CA ASP A 298 -13.79 -54.17 23.69
C ASP A 298 -13.46 -53.26 24.90
N SER A 299 -14.03 -53.33 26.11
CA SER A 299 -15.36 -53.71 26.64
C SER A 299 -15.51 -53.13 28.08
N VAL A 300 -16.66 -53.26 28.77
CA VAL A 300 -16.97 -52.53 30.03
C VAL A 300 -17.12 -53.44 31.25
N SER A 301 -16.75 -52.95 32.45
CA SER A 301 -16.96 -53.62 33.75
C SER A 301 -17.68 -52.72 34.77
N ALA A 302 -18.41 -53.31 35.72
CA ALA A 302 -19.43 -52.64 36.53
C ALA A 302 -19.20 -52.72 38.05
N LYS A 303 -19.78 -51.77 38.80
CA LYS A 303 -19.94 -51.80 40.27
C LYS A 303 -21.36 -51.38 40.66
N LYS A 304 -21.83 -51.82 41.83
CA LYS A 304 -23.20 -51.61 42.33
C LYS A 304 -23.55 -50.09 42.43
N PRO A 305 -24.80 -49.69 42.13
CA PRO A 305 -25.23 -48.30 42.25
C PRO A 305 -25.37 -47.86 43.71
N LEU A 306 -25.04 -46.59 43.99
CA LEU A 306 -25.43 -45.92 45.24
C LEU A 306 -26.87 -45.41 45.15
N THR A 307 -27.48 -45.05 46.29
CA THR A 307 -28.82 -44.48 46.27
C THR A 307 -28.81 -43.05 45.69
N ALA A 308 -29.92 -42.65 45.06
CA ALA A 308 -30.01 -41.36 44.36
C ALA A 308 -29.80 -40.13 45.27
N ALA A 309 -30.01 -40.26 46.58
CA ALA A 309 -29.73 -39.22 47.57
C ALA A 309 -28.22 -39.05 47.82
N GLU A 310 -27.48 -40.16 47.97
CA GLU A 310 -26.02 -40.14 48.19
C GLU A 310 -25.25 -39.62 46.99
N ILE A 311 -25.71 -39.94 45.77
CA ILE A 311 -25.15 -39.40 44.52
C ILE A 311 -25.33 -37.88 44.50
N LYS A 312 -26.56 -37.39 44.72
CA LYS A 312 -26.86 -35.95 44.82
C LYS A 312 -26.17 -35.24 45.98
N ALA A 313 -25.74 -35.95 47.04
CA ALA A 313 -24.90 -35.38 48.09
C ALA A 313 -23.45 -35.21 47.61
N LYS A 314 -22.84 -36.29 47.11
CA LYS A 314 -21.45 -36.30 46.63
C LYS A 314 -21.22 -35.37 45.43
N ASP A 315 -22.20 -35.20 44.55
CA ASP A 315 -22.12 -34.22 43.45
C ASP A 315 -22.22 -32.77 43.93
N ARG A 316 -22.95 -32.49 45.03
CA ARG A 316 -22.97 -31.15 45.65
C ARG A 316 -21.66 -30.84 46.38
N GLU A 317 -21.08 -31.82 47.07
CA GLU A 317 -19.75 -31.69 47.68
C GLU A 317 -18.64 -31.49 46.62
N ARG A 318 -18.69 -32.22 45.51
CA ARG A 318 -17.79 -32.03 44.36
C ARG A 318 -17.89 -30.63 43.78
N ARG A 319 -19.10 -30.15 43.49
CA ARG A 319 -19.32 -28.80 42.97
C ARG A 319 -18.86 -27.72 43.95
N ARG A 320 -19.07 -27.86 45.26
CA ARG A 320 -18.54 -26.93 46.26
C ARG A 320 -17.01 -26.85 46.22
N LYS A 321 -16.32 -27.99 46.22
CA LYS A 321 -14.85 -28.03 46.11
C LYS A 321 -14.33 -27.48 44.78
N GLU A 322 -15.02 -27.76 43.68
CA GLU A 322 -14.70 -27.26 42.34
C GLU A 322 -14.90 -25.73 42.24
N LEU A 323 -15.92 -25.17 42.91
CA LEU A 323 -16.12 -23.73 43.06
C LEU A 323 -15.08 -23.07 43.98
N GLU A 324 -14.74 -23.70 45.11
CA GLU A 324 -13.68 -23.24 46.03
C GLU A 324 -12.32 -23.22 45.32
N GLU A 325 -11.95 -24.28 44.60
CA GLU A 325 -10.75 -24.32 43.76
C GLU A 325 -10.79 -23.25 42.66
N ARG A 326 -11.95 -23.04 42.01
CA ARG A 326 -12.09 -21.99 40.99
C ARG A 326 -11.92 -20.59 41.58
N LYS A 327 -12.52 -20.30 42.75
CA LYS A 327 -12.35 -19.03 43.48
C LYS A 327 -10.88 -18.83 43.90
N GLN A 328 -10.21 -19.87 44.41
CA GLN A 328 -8.77 -19.80 44.74
C GLN A 328 -7.89 -19.55 43.50
N ARG A 329 -8.11 -20.26 42.39
CA ARG A 329 -7.38 -20.06 41.12
C ARG A 329 -7.57 -18.65 40.57
N ILE A 330 -8.79 -18.09 40.64
CA ILE A 330 -9.06 -16.70 40.23
C ILE A 330 -8.32 -15.70 41.13
N LEU A 331 -8.33 -15.90 42.45
CA LEU A 331 -7.59 -15.05 43.39
C LEU A 331 -6.07 -15.13 43.18
N GLU A 332 -5.52 -16.30 42.86
CA GLU A 332 -4.11 -16.49 42.54
C GLU A 332 -3.73 -15.83 41.20
N GLN A 333 -4.58 -15.96 40.17
CA GLN A 333 -4.42 -15.25 38.89
C GLN A 333 -4.47 -13.73 39.08
N ARG A 334 -5.41 -13.20 39.88
CA ARG A 334 -5.47 -11.77 40.22
C ARG A 334 -4.22 -11.29 40.96
N LYS A 335 -3.67 -12.09 41.89
CA LYS A 335 -2.38 -11.79 42.56
C LYS A 335 -1.22 -11.74 41.56
N LYS A 336 -1.05 -12.77 40.73
CA LYS A 336 0.01 -12.83 39.70
C LYS A 336 -0.08 -11.67 38.71
N ALA A 337 -1.28 -11.35 38.22
CA ALA A 337 -1.51 -10.22 37.32
C ALA A 337 -1.24 -8.85 37.99
N ARG A 338 -1.54 -8.70 39.29
CA ARG A 338 -1.19 -7.49 40.05
C ARG A 338 0.32 -7.34 40.23
N GLU A 339 1.00 -8.40 40.63
CA GLU A 339 2.46 -8.41 40.75
C GLU A 339 3.16 -8.15 39.41
N GLU A 340 2.64 -8.70 38.31
CA GLU A 340 3.20 -8.47 36.98
C GLU A 340 3.03 -7.01 36.54
N ARG A 341 1.84 -6.42 36.75
CA ARG A 341 1.62 -4.98 36.53
C ARG A 341 2.56 -4.13 37.38
N GLU A 342 2.78 -4.48 38.64
CA GLU A 342 3.72 -3.77 39.52
C GLU A 342 5.19 -3.89 39.06
N LYS A 343 5.59 -5.08 38.59
CA LYS A 343 6.91 -5.32 37.98
C LYS A 343 7.07 -4.56 36.66
N GLN A 344 6.01 -4.43 35.85
CA GLN A 344 6.00 -3.62 34.62
C GLN A 344 6.07 -2.11 34.92
N LEU A 345 5.35 -1.62 35.93
CA LEU A 345 5.45 -0.22 36.38
C LEU A 345 6.87 0.09 36.87
N LYS A 346 7.42 -0.70 37.80
CA LYS A 346 8.79 -0.54 38.30
C LYS A 346 9.84 -0.56 37.18
N ARG A 347 9.65 -1.37 36.13
CA ARG A 347 10.50 -1.34 34.92
C ARG A 347 10.33 -0.05 34.11
N ARG A 348 9.11 0.44 33.90
CA ARG A 348 8.85 1.71 33.20
C ARG A 348 9.45 2.88 33.97
N ASP A 349 9.33 2.90 35.29
CA ASP A 349 9.90 3.93 36.17
C ASP A 349 11.43 3.91 36.13
N SER A 350 12.06 2.73 36.16
CA SER A 350 13.52 2.63 36.02
C SER A 350 14.02 3.07 34.64
N ILE A 351 13.29 2.77 33.56
CA ILE A 351 13.61 3.21 32.20
C ILE A 351 13.43 4.74 32.06
N ALA A 352 12.36 5.30 32.66
CA ALA A 352 12.13 6.74 32.68
C ALA A 352 13.20 7.49 33.48
N LYS A 353 13.67 6.92 34.60
CA LYS A 353 14.78 7.48 35.39
C LYS A 353 16.10 7.43 34.61
N ALA A 354 16.45 6.29 34.00
CA ALA A 354 17.66 6.16 33.19
C ALA A 354 17.71 7.19 32.05
N LYS A 355 16.62 7.31 31.27
CA LYS A 355 16.53 8.34 30.21
C LYS A 355 16.64 9.79 30.71
N LYS A 356 16.25 10.06 31.96
CA LYS A 356 16.38 11.38 32.58
C LYS A 356 17.79 11.66 33.10
N GLU A 357 18.57 10.61 33.38
CA GLU A 357 19.99 10.71 33.74
C GLU A 357 20.88 10.80 32.48
N GLU A 358 20.53 10.09 31.41
CA GLU A 358 21.19 10.20 30.10
C GLU A 358 20.96 11.55 29.40
N GLY A 359 19.76 12.14 29.53
CA GLY A 359 19.40 13.43 28.92
C GLY A 359 19.83 14.67 29.70
N ASN A 360 20.74 14.54 30.66
CA ASN A 360 21.15 15.62 31.58
C ASN A 360 22.68 15.67 31.79
N ASN A 361 23.43 15.14 30.83
CA ASN A 361 24.88 15.24 30.60
C ASN A 361 25.12 15.80 29.18
#